data_AF-A0A1W1E4Q7-F1
#
_entry.id   AF-A0A1W1E4Q7-F1
#
_cell.length_a   1.000
_cell.length_b   1.000
_cell.length_c   1.000
_cell.angle_alpha   90.00
_cell.angle_beta   90.00
_cell.angle_gamma   90.00
#
_symmetry.space_group_name_H-M   'P 1'
#
loop_
_entity.id
_entity.type
_entity.pdbx_description
1 polymer ?
#
loop_
_entity_poly.entity_id
_entity_poly.type
_entity_poly.pdbx_seq_one_letter_code
_entity_poly.pdbx_strand_id
1 'polypeptide(L)'
;MQVALDNGLTPLFCIGELLEERESGKTEVVVTRQINAVIAKVGIKAFKNIIIAYEPVWAIGTGVTATPQQAQDTHAFIRSLLAENDADIAQSTPILYGGSMNPANAEELIACEDIDGGLIGGASLKPEDFLSICKAG
;
A
#
# COMPACT_ATOMS: atom_id res chain seq x y z
N MET A 1 -12.58 -7.79 -5.17
CA MET A 1 -11.65 -8.93 -5.04
C MET A 1 -12.13 -10.15 -5.83
N GLN A 2 -13.07 -10.97 -5.32
CA GLN A 2 -13.48 -12.23 -5.96
C GLN A 2 -13.77 -12.12 -7.48
N VAL A 3 -14.68 -11.23 -7.87
CA VAL A 3 -15.07 -11.08 -9.29
C VAL A 3 -13.88 -10.74 -10.18
N ALA A 4 -12.95 -9.90 -9.73
CA ALA A 4 -11.77 -9.54 -10.51
C ALA A 4 -10.85 -10.75 -10.69
N LEU A 5 -10.60 -11.51 -9.61
CA LEU A 5 -9.79 -12.73 -9.65
C LEU A 5 -10.40 -13.82 -10.55
N ASP A 6 -11.72 -14.03 -10.46
CA ASP A 6 -12.44 -15.01 -11.28
C ASP A 6 -12.38 -14.69 -12.78
N ASN A 7 -12.13 -13.42 -13.13
CA ASN A 7 -11.98 -12.95 -14.51
C ASN A 7 -10.50 -12.75 -14.91
N GLY A 8 -9.55 -13.26 -14.12
CA GLY A 8 -8.12 -13.19 -14.44
C GLY A 8 -7.51 -11.79 -14.36
N LEU A 9 -8.16 -10.85 -13.67
CA LEU A 9 -7.61 -9.53 -13.39
C LEU A 9 -6.78 -9.55 -12.10
N THR A 10 -5.69 -8.78 -12.07
CA THR A 10 -4.93 -8.49 -10.85
C THR A 10 -5.59 -7.32 -10.11
N PRO A 11 -6.26 -7.54 -8.96
CA PRO A 11 -6.87 -6.45 -8.24
C PRO A 11 -5.80 -5.65 -7.47
N LEU A 12 -5.90 -4.33 -7.55
CA LEU A 12 -5.15 -3.41 -6.69
C LEU A 12 -6.02 -3.07 -5.49
N PHE A 13 -5.70 -3.65 -4.33
CA PHE A 13 -6.46 -3.58 -3.10
C PHE A 13 -5.97 -2.42 -2.24
N CYS A 14 -6.70 -1.30 -2.31
CA CYS A 14 -6.43 -0.13 -1.49
C CYS A 14 -6.92 -0.31 -0.05
N ILE A 15 -6.05 0.02 0.91
CA ILE A 15 -6.31 -0.05 2.35
C ILE A 15 -5.72 1.18 3.03
N GLY A 16 -6.22 1.51 4.22
CA GLY A 16 -5.80 2.72 4.90
C GLY A 16 -6.76 3.16 5.99
N GLU A 17 -6.24 3.97 6.91
CA GLU A 17 -6.96 4.53 8.04
C GLU A 17 -7.28 6.02 7.86
N LEU A 18 -8.38 6.47 8.47
CA LEU A 18 -8.76 7.86 8.58
C LEU A 18 -7.90 8.60 9.62
N LEU A 19 -7.92 9.94 9.61
CA LEU A 19 -7.15 10.77 10.54
C LEU A 19 -7.48 10.46 11.99
N GLU A 20 -8.76 10.40 12.35
CA GLU A 20 -9.22 10.07 13.70
C GLU A 20 -8.76 8.68 14.17
N GLU A 21 -8.68 7.73 13.24
CA GLU A 21 -8.20 6.37 13.52
C GLU A 21 -6.69 6.39 13.79
N ARG A 22 -5.91 7.15 13.01
CA ARG A 22 -4.47 7.32 13.25
C ARG A 22 -4.16 8.05 14.55
N GLU A 23 -4.81 9.18 14.80
CA GLU A 23 -4.62 9.98 16.02
C GLU A 23 -5.01 9.20 17.29
N SER A 24 -5.93 8.24 17.17
CA SER A 24 -6.29 7.33 18.25
C SER A 24 -5.47 6.03 18.30
N GLY A 25 -4.40 5.91 17.50
CA GLY A 25 -3.50 4.75 17.50
C GLY A 25 -4.12 3.47 16.93
N LYS A 26 -5.08 3.58 16.02
CA LYS A 26 -5.86 2.45 15.46
C LYS A 26 -5.43 2.02 14.06
N THR A 27 -4.34 2.57 13.49
CA THR A 27 -3.87 2.24 12.14
C THR A 27 -3.78 0.72 11.94
N GLU A 28 -3.09 0.00 12.83
CA GLU A 28 -2.95 -1.45 12.76
C GLU A 28 -4.27 -2.20 12.86
N VAL A 29 -5.19 -1.75 13.72
CA VAL A 29 -6.53 -2.35 13.89
C VAL A 29 -7.34 -2.24 12.60
N VAL A 30 -7.28 -1.07 11.95
CA VAL A 30 -8.00 -0.81 10.69
C VAL A 30 -7.43 -1.64 9.56
N VAL A 31 -6.11 -1.62 9.39
CA VAL A 31 -5.38 -2.40 8.37
C VAL A 31 -5.64 -3.89 8.54
N THR A 32 -5.56 -4.40 9.78
CA THR A 32 -5.87 -5.80 10.11
C THR A 32 -7.27 -6.19 9.69
N ARG A 33 -8.26 -5.36 10.05
CA ARG A 33 -9.67 -5.60 9.69
C ARG A 33 -9.86 -5.65 8.17
N GLN A 34 -9.24 -4.73 7.44
CA GLN A 34 -9.37 -4.64 5.98
C GLN A 34 -8.74 -5.87 5.29
N ILE A 35 -7.51 -6.25 5.66
CA ILE A 35 -6.82 -7.42 5.10
C ILE A 35 -7.55 -8.72 5.43
N ASN A 36 -7.95 -8.92 6.69
CA ASN A 36 -8.65 -10.13 7.11
C ASN A 36 -10.01 -10.28 6.44
N ALA A 37 -10.70 -9.20 6.09
CA ALA A 37 -11.94 -9.27 5.33
C ALA A 37 -11.72 -9.86 3.92
N VAL A 38 -10.58 -9.56 3.28
CA VAL A 38 -10.22 -10.13 1.98
C VAL A 38 -9.74 -11.58 2.13
N ILE A 39 -8.87 -11.87 3.11
CA ILE A 39 -8.43 -13.25 3.39
C ILE A 39 -9.63 -14.16 3.66
N ALA A 40 -10.60 -13.71 4.49
CA ALA A 40 -11.81 -14.49 4.77
C ALA A 40 -12.67 -14.74 3.52
N LYS A 41 -12.61 -13.84 2.54
CA LYS A 41 -13.42 -13.92 1.32
C LYS A 41 -12.78 -14.78 0.22
N VAL A 42 -11.49 -14.61 -0.03
CA VAL A 42 -10.79 -15.21 -1.19
C VAL A 42 -9.63 -16.13 -0.80
N GLY A 43 -9.30 -16.21 0.50
CA GLY A 43 -8.18 -16.99 1.03
C GLY A 43 -6.83 -16.29 0.88
N ILE A 44 -5.88 -16.60 1.78
CA ILE A 44 -4.52 -16.02 1.75
C ILE A 44 -3.80 -16.30 0.42
N LYS A 45 -4.02 -17.47 -0.19
CA LYS A 45 -3.37 -17.83 -1.47
C LYS A 45 -3.79 -16.94 -2.64
N ALA A 46 -4.91 -16.21 -2.55
CA ALA A 46 -5.31 -15.26 -3.57
C ALA A 46 -4.36 -14.06 -3.68
N PHE A 47 -3.62 -13.74 -2.62
CA PHE A 47 -2.67 -12.62 -2.61
C PHE A 47 -1.49 -12.80 -3.57
N LYS A 48 -1.27 -14.00 -4.11
CA LYS A 48 -0.37 -14.21 -5.27
C LYS A 48 -0.73 -13.37 -6.49
N ASN A 49 -2.01 -13.02 -6.62
CA ASN A 49 -2.56 -12.27 -7.75
C ASN A 49 -3.17 -10.94 -7.29
N ILE A 50 -2.83 -10.43 -6.11
CA ILE A 50 -3.31 -9.15 -5.57
C ILE A 50 -2.11 -8.25 -5.35
N ILE A 51 -2.28 -6.97 -5.65
CA ILE A 51 -1.36 -5.90 -5.24
C ILE A 51 -2.04 -5.15 -4.11
N ILE A 52 -1.34 -4.83 -3.02
CA ILE A 52 -1.84 -3.97 -1.96
C ILE A 52 -1.38 -2.54 -2.24
N ALA A 53 -2.23 -1.54 -2.02
CA ALA A 53 -1.81 -0.15 -1.94
C ALA A 53 -2.21 0.42 -0.57
N TYR A 54 -1.22 0.83 0.21
CA TYR A 54 -1.46 1.53 1.48
C TYR A 54 -1.67 3.02 1.23
N GLU A 55 -2.88 3.49 1.47
CA GLU A 55 -3.29 4.88 1.36
C GLU A 55 -3.37 5.50 2.77
N PRO A 56 -2.42 6.34 3.19
CA PRO A 56 -2.58 7.14 4.40
C PRO A 56 -3.67 8.20 4.16
N VAL A 57 -4.94 7.82 4.27
CA VAL A 57 -6.10 8.66 3.86
C VAL A 57 -6.10 10.02 4.55
N TRP A 58 -5.63 10.05 5.79
CA TRP A 58 -5.42 11.26 6.59
C TRP A 58 -4.47 12.31 5.97
N ALA A 59 -3.59 11.89 5.07
CA ALA A 59 -2.62 12.75 4.35
C ALA A 59 -3.08 13.10 2.92
N ILE A 60 -4.14 12.47 2.39
CA ILE A 60 -4.56 12.67 1.01
C ILE A 60 -5.26 14.03 0.86
N GLY A 61 -4.73 14.88 -0.02
CA GLY A 61 -5.33 16.18 -0.36
C GLY A 61 -5.21 17.26 0.71
N THR A 62 -4.50 17.00 1.82
CA THR A 62 -4.33 17.95 2.93
C THR A 62 -3.04 18.78 2.81
N GLY A 63 -2.15 18.43 1.89
CA GLY A 63 -0.81 19.01 1.78
C GLY A 63 0.19 18.47 2.82
N VAL A 64 -0.28 17.66 3.77
CA VAL A 64 0.57 16.90 4.69
C VAL A 64 0.99 15.61 3.99
N THR A 65 2.26 15.26 4.07
CA THR A 65 2.78 14.00 3.51
C THR A 65 3.26 13.12 4.65
N ALA A 66 2.88 11.84 4.66
CA ALA A 66 3.43 10.89 5.62
C ALA A 66 4.94 10.80 5.41
N THR A 67 5.71 10.73 6.49
CA THR A 67 7.16 10.56 6.37
C THR A 67 7.50 9.17 5.81
N PRO A 68 8.66 8.98 5.18
CA PRO A 68 9.09 7.65 4.72
C PRO A 68 9.05 6.60 5.84
N GLN A 69 9.48 6.97 7.05
CA GLN A 69 9.40 6.07 8.21
C GLN A 69 7.96 5.67 8.56
N GLN A 70 7.01 6.62 8.53
CA GLN A 70 5.61 6.31 8.80
C GLN A 70 4.99 5.36 7.76
N ALA A 71 5.40 5.52 6.50
CA ALA A 71 5.01 4.62 5.42
C ALA A 71 5.64 3.22 5.63
N GLN A 72 6.95 3.17 5.87
CA GLN A 72 7.69 1.94 6.16
C GLN A 72 7.09 1.17 7.34
N ASP A 73 6.81 1.83 8.46
CA ASP A 73 6.24 1.17 9.66
C ASP A 73 4.91 0.48 9.33
N THR A 74 4.05 1.13 8.54
CA THR A 74 2.75 0.57 8.18
C THR A 74 2.88 -0.54 7.12
N HIS A 75 3.81 -0.40 6.18
CA HIS A 75 4.10 -1.43 5.18
C HIS A 75 4.69 -2.70 5.80
N ALA A 76 5.66 -2.54 6.71
CA ALA A 76 6.24 -3.64 7.48
C ALA A 76 5.16 -4.38 8.29
N PHE A 77 4.22 -3.62 8.89
CA PHE A 77 3.06 -4.21 9.58
C PHE A 77 2.12 -4.99 8.63
N ILE A 78 1.83 -4.45 7.44
CA ILE A 78 1.04 -5.17 6.42
C ILE A 78 1.75 -6.48 6.05
N ARG A 79 3.06 -6.45 5.81
CA ARG A 79 3.83 -7.63 5.45
C ARG A 79 3.87 -8.65 6.58
N SER A 80 4.04 -8.22 7.82
CA SER A 80 4.02 -9.12 8.99
C SER A 80 2.66 -9.79 9.16
N LEU A 81 1.55 -9.07 8.96
CA LEU A 81 0.20 -9.62 9.02
C LEU A 81 -0.05 -10.68 7.94
N LEU A 82 0.46 -10.49 6.72
CA LEU A 82 0.42 -11.53 5.70
C LEU A 82 1.27 -12.74 6.12
N ALA A 83 2.44 -12.51 6.72
CA ALA A 83 3.38 -13.55 7.11
C ALA A 83 2.85 -14.43 8.25
N GLU A 84 1.99 -13.91 9.11
CA GLU A 84 1.25 -14.69 10.11
C GLU A 84 0.39 -15.80 9.48
N ASN A 85 -0.07 -15.59 8.25
CA ASN A 85 -0.88 -16.55 7.50
C ASN A 85 -0.01 -17.41 6.57
N ASP A 86 0.92 -16.78 5.84
CA ASP A 86 1.81 -17.45 4.89
C ASP A 86 3.01 -16.56 4.53
N ALA A 87 4.21 -16.98 4.96
CA ALA A 87 5.44 -16.21 4.75
C ALA A 87 5.83 -16.04 3.27
N ASP A 88 5.61 -17.06 2.43
CA ASP A 88 5.94 -16.97 1.00
C ASP A 88 5.00 -15.99 0.29
N ILE A 89 3.72 -15.96 0.68
CA ILE A 89 2.75 -14.97 0.19
C ILE A 89 3.16 -13.57 0.65
N ALA A 90 3.52 -13.40 1.92
CA ALA A 90 3.94 -12.11 2.45
C ALA A 90 5.14 -11.53 1.70
N GLN A 91 6.13 -12.37 1.40
CA GLN A 91 7.33 -11.95 0.67
C GLN A 91 7.03 -11.62 -0.80
N SER A 92 6.09 -12.32 -1.44
CA SER A 92 5.79 -12.16 -2.87
C SER A 92 4.68 -11.17 -3.20
N THR A 93 3.88 -10.74 -2.21
CA THR A 93 2.80 -9.77 -2.41
C THR A 93 3.37 -8.36 -2.52
N PRO A 94 3.15 -7.64 -3.65
CA PRO A 94 3.57 -6.25 -3.77
C PRO A 94 2.73 -5.32 -2.88
N ILE A 95 3.39 -4.47 -2.11
CA ILE A 95 2.80 -3.46 -1.23
C ILE A 95 3.27 -2.07 -1.70
N LEU A 96 2.37 -1.37 -2.40
CA LEU A 96 2.63 -0.04 -2.97
C LEU A 96 2.24 1.06 -1.99
N TYR A 97 3.01 2.14 -2.01
CA TYR A 97 2.63 3.36 -1.30
C TYR A 97 1.62 4.17 -2.13
N GLY A 98 0.44 4.41 -1.57
CA GLY A 98 -0.65 5.16 -2.20
C GLY A 98 -0.81 6.60 -1.72
N GLY A 99 0.12 7.10 -0.88
CA GLY A 99 0.13 8.50 -0.46
C GLY A 99 0.72 9.45 -1.51
N SER A 100 1.02 10.68 -1.09
CA SER A 100 1.62 11.70 -1.96
C SER A 100 3.07 11.35 -2.31
N MET A 101 3.28 10.65 -3.42
CA MET A 101 4.58 10.39 -4.03
C MET A 101 4.79 11.29 -5.24
N ASN A 102 5.93 11.99 -5.25
CA ASN A 102 6.34 12.94 -6.27
C ASN A 102 7.86 12.85 -6.51
N PRO A 103 8.43 13.50 -7.55
CA PRO A 103 9.86 13.39 -7.85
C PRO A 103 10.80 13.78 -6.70
N ALA A 104 10.36 14.63 -5.76
CA ALA A 104 11.19 15.09 -4.66
C ALA A 104 11.28 14.09 -3.49
N ASN A 105 10.38 13.11 -3.39
CA ASN A 105 10.37 12.13 -2.29
C ASN A 105 10.34 10.66 -2.73
N ALA A 106 10.25 10.38 -4.04
CA ALA A 106 10.16 9.03 -4.57
C ALA A 106 11.37 8.17 -4.19
N GLU A 107 12.60 8.70 -4.28
CA GLU A 107 13.82 7.96 -3.94
C GLU A 107 13.83 7.51 -2.46
N GLU A 108 13.46 8.40 -1.54
CA GLU A 108 13.42 8.08 -0.10
C GLU A 108 12.34 7.05 0.24
N LEU A 109 11.18 7.13 -0.42
CA LEU A 109 10.10 6.17 -0.22
C LEU A 109 10.43 4.80 -0.80
N ILE A 110 11.03 4.74 -2.00
CA ILE A 110 11.40 3.48 -2.66
C ILE A 110 12.59 2.81 -1.96
N ALA A 111 13.45 3.59 -1.28
CA ALA A 111 14.54 3.04 -0.47
C ALA A 111 14.05 2.32 0.81
N CYS A 112 12.77 2.43 1.17
CA CYS A 112 12.19 1.75 2.32
C CYS A 112 11.98 0.25 2.01
N GLU A 113 12.40 -0.63 2.93
CA GLU A 113 12.49 -2.08 2.73
C GLU A 113 11.17 -2.74 2.30
N ASP A 114 10.03 -2.27 2.81
CA ASP A 114 8.72 -2.86 2.56
C ASP A 114 7.87 -2.09 1.55
N ILE A 115 8.43 -1.08 0.88
CA ILE A 115 7.73 -0.29 -0.14
C ILE A 115 8.13 -0.79 -1.53
N ASP A 116 7.22 -1.52 -2.18
CA ASP A 116 7.48 -2.17 -3.48
C ASP A 116 7.18 -1.26 -4.69
N GLY A 117 6.93 0.03 -4.45
CA GLY A 117 6.60 1.02 -5.48
C GLY A 117 5.48 1.98 -5.05
N GLY A 118 4.82 2.62 -6.01
CA GLY A 118 3.79 3.62 -5.73
C GLY A 118 2.54 3.54 -6.61
N LEU A 119 1.37 3.79 -6.01
CA LEU A 119 0.13 4.09 -6.71
C LEU A 119 0.04 5.62 -6.88
N ILE A 120 0.42 6.11 -8.07
CA ILE A 120 0.64 7.55 -8.28
C ILE A 120 -0.63 8.27 -8.70
N GLY A 121 -1.09 9.19 -7.85
CA GLY A 121 -2.21 10.10 -8.13
C GLY A 121 -1.82 11.28 -9.03
N GLY A 122 -1.90 12.51 -8.52
CA GLY A 122 -1.76 13.74 -9.31
C GLY A 122 -0.47 13.88 -10.12
N ALA A 123 0.66 13.35 -9.64
CA ALA A 123 1.94 13.38 -10.37
C ALA A 123 1.92 12.51 -11.64
N SER A 124 1.02 11.52 -11.74
CA SER A 124 0.89 10.67 -12.93
C SER A 124 0.37 11.43 -14.15
N LEU A 125 -0.31 12.56 -13.94
CA LEU A 125 -0.88 13.38 -15.01
C LEU A 125 0.14 14.33 -15.66
N LYS A 126 1.36 14.36 -15.13
CA LYS A 126 2.48 15.14 -15.64
C LYS A 126 3.56 14.18 -16.14
N PRO A 127 3.79 14.05 -17.45
CA PRO A 127 4.70 13.05 -18.00
C PRO A 127 6.11 13.07 -17.38
N GLU A 128 6.67 14.25 -17.17
CA GLU A 128 8.02 14.40 -16.59
C GLU A 128 8.09 13.98 -15.12
N ASP A 129 7.06 14.31 -14.34
CA ASP A 129 6.99 13.91 -12.93
C ASP A 129 6.83 12.38 -12.84
N PHE A 130 5.92 11.80 -13.63
CA PHE A 130 5.69 10.36 -13.64
C PHE A 130 6.93 9.59 -14.09
N LEU A 131 7.61 10.03 -15.15
CA LEU A 131 8.86 9.42 -15.60
C LEU A 131 9.98 9.54 -14.57
N SER A 132 10.06 10.65 -13.84
CA SER A 132 11.02 10.82 -12.76
C SER A 132 10.76 9.82 -11.61
N ILE A 133 9.50 9.64 -11.21
CA ILE A 133 9.11 8.65 -10.19
C ILE A 133 9.43 7.23 -10.67
N CYS A 134 9.12 6.88 -11.92
CA CYS A 134 9.42 5.56 -12.47
C CYS A 134 10.91 5.22 -12.54
N LYS A 135 11.80 6.21 -12.50
CA LYS A 135 13.27 6.00 -12.52
C LYS A 135 13.87 5.85 -11.12
N ALA A 136 13.11 6.16 -10.08
CA ALA A 136 13.57 6.08 -8.70
C ALA A 136 13.52 4.65 -8.14
N GLY A 137 12.84 3.71 -8.81
CA GLY A 137 12.84 2.27 -8.54
C GLY A 137 13.31 1.46 -9.74
#